data_AF-A0A1F9DSK3-F1
#
_entry.id   AF-A0A1F9DSK3-F1
#
_cell.length_a   1.000
_cell.length_b   1.000
_cell.length_c   1.000
_cell.angle_alpha   90.00
_cell.angle_beta   90.00
_cell.angle_gamma   90.00
#
_symmetry.space_group_name_H-M   'P 1'
#
loop_
_entity.id
_entity.type
_entity.pdbx_description
1 polymer ?
#
loop_
_entity_poly.entity_id
_entity_poly.type
_entity_poly.pdbx_seq_one_letter_code
_entity_poly.pdbx_strand_id
1 'polypeptide(L)'
;MEKRYKVVFLGLVKTEDYFKEGMSRLGMSPTEIERIIIEAPVILKEDMTISIARRYADDIMQAGGKVNIEEHVSLEDDAEKKIGSLKIEPLESFTMCPQCGHKQLKAEQCVKCGLMLSDKI
;
A
#
# COMPACT_ATOMS: atom_id res chain seq x y z
N MET A 1 -10.44 6.07 18.64
CA MET A 1 -9.76 7.02 17.75
C MET A 1 -10.57 7.16 16.47
N GLU A 2 -10.76 8.38 15.97
CA GLU A 2 -11.42 8.58 14.68
C GLU A 2 -10.41 8.30 13.56
N LYS A 3 -10.79 7.45 12.59
CA LYS A 3 -9.90 7.11 11.48
C LYS A 3 -9.58 8.36 10.65
N ARG A 4 -8.30 8.52 10.32
CA ARG A 4 -7.82 9.56 9.41
C ARG A 4 -7.57 8.95 8.03
N TYR A 5 -7.65 9.79 7.00
CA TYR A 5 -7.60 9.37 5.61
C TYR A 5 -6.72 10.30 4.79
N LYS A 6 -6.15 9.74 3.71
CA LYS A 6 -5.40 10.46 2.68
C LYS A 6 -5.98 10.18 1.30
N VAL A 7 -5.80 11.12 0.38
CA VAL A 7 -6.18 10.98 -1.03
C VAL A 7 -4.91 10.87 -1.88
N VAL A 8 -4.79 9.76 -2.57
CA VAL A 8 -3.67 9.45 -3.47
C VAL A 8 -4.14 9.65 -4.91
N PHE A 9 -3.44 10.49 -5.66
CA PHE A 9 -3.62 10.61 -7.10
C PHE A 9 -2.90 9.45 -7.80
N LEU A 10 -3.61 8.77 -8.69
CA LEU A 10 -3.11 7.58 -9.41
C LEU A 10 -2.88 7.85 -10.90
N GLY A 11 -3.27 9.01 -11.42
CA GLY A 11 -3.16 9.37 -12.83
C GLY A 11 -4.45 9.97 -13.39
N LEU A 12 -4.56 10.01 -14.71
CA LEU A 12 -5.64 10.68 -15.42
C LEU A 12 -6.68 9.69 -15.97
N VAL A 13 -7.95 10.09 -15.94
CA VAL A 13 -9.06 9.41 -16.63
C VAL A 13 -9.45 10.16 -17.91
N LYS A 14 -9.27 11.49 -17.92
CA LYS A 14 -9.48 12.36 -19.07
C LYS A 14 -8.12 12.83 -19.64
N THR A 15 -8.16 13.71 -20.63
CA THR A 15 -6.93 14.30 -21.19
C THR A 15 -6.23 15.19 -20.16
N GLU A 16 -4.93 15.39 -20.36
CA GLU A 16 -4.13 16.27 -19.51
C GLU A 16 -4.67 17.71 -19.50
N ASP A 17 -5.07 18.23 -20.67
CA ASP A 17 -5.66 19.58 -20.77
C ASP A 17 -6.95 19.73 -19.97
N TYR A 18 -7.84 18.72 -20.01
CA TYR A 18 -9.08 18.72 -19.24
C TYR A 18 -8.79 18.75 -17.74
N PHE A 19 -7.80 17.97 -17.30
CA PHE A 19 -7.38 17.95 -15.90
C PHE A 19 -6.74 19.26 -15.46
N LYS A 20 -5.86 19.83 -16.29
CA LYS A 20 -5.25 21.14 -16.02
C LYS A 20 -6.29 22.23 -15.87
N GLU A 21 -7.28 22.28 -16.76
CA GLU A 21 -8.37 23.25 -16.67
C GLU A 21 -9.26 23.03 -15.43
N GLY A 22 -9.61 21.77 -15.13
CA GLY A 22 -10.42 21.41 -13.97
C GLY A 22 -9.73 21.77 -12.65
N MET A 23 -8.46 21.41 -12.50
CA MET A 23 -7.67 21.71 -11.31
C MET A 23 -7.38 23.21 -11.15
N SER A 24 -7.22 23.94 -12.26
CA SER A 24 -7.08 25.41 -12.21
C SER A 24 -8.34 26.08 -11.69
N ARG A 25 -9.53 25.56 -12.04
CA ARG A 25 -10.82 26.03 -11.48
C ARG A 25 -10.96 25.75 -9.99
N LEU A 26 -10.28 24.72 -9.48
CA LEU A 26 -10.17 24.43 -8.04
C LEU A 26 -9.13 25.31 -7.33
N GLY A 27 -8.46 26.21 -8.05
CA GLY A 27 -7.51 27.18 -7.49
C GLY A 27 -6.08 26.67 -7.36
N MET A 28 -5.73 25.54 -7.97
CA MET A 28 -4.37 25.01 -7.95
C MET A 28 -3.50 25.70 -9.01
N SER A 29 -2.22 25.96 -8.69
CA SER A 29 -1.31 26.61 -9.64
C SER A 29 -0.89 25.65 -10.76
N PRO A 30 -0.61 26.15 -11.99
CA PRO A 30 -0.15 25.31 -13.10
C PRO A 30 1.07 24.45 -12.76
N THR A 31 2.03 25.01 -12.00
CA THR A 31 3.24 24.30 -11.57
C THR A 31 2.94 23.14 -10.63
N GLU A 32 1.99 23.31 -9.71
CA GLU A 32 1.56 22.21 -8.82
C GLU A 32 0.82 21.12 -9.59
N ILE A 33 -0.03 21.51 -10.55
CA ILE A 33 -0.76 20.55 -11.40
C ILE A 33 0.21 19.70 -12.21
N GLU A 34 1.21 20.33 -12.85
CA GLU A 34 2.25 19.63 -13.61
C GLU A 34 3.03 18.66 -12.72
N ARG A 35 3.40 19.10 -11.51
CA ARG A 35 4.07 18.24 -10.53
C ARG A 35 3.23 17.01 -10.19
N ILE A 36 1.94 17.17 -9.93
CA ILE A 36 1.03 16.05 -9.62
C ILE A 36 0.96 15.03 -10.74
N ILE A 37 0.92 15.48 -12.00
CA ILE A 37 0.87 14.60 -13.16
C ILE A 37 2.17 13.80 -13.29
N ILE A 38 3.32 14.45 -13.12
CA ILE A 38 4.65 13.84 -13.25
C ILE A 38 4.94 12.86 -12.10
N GLU A 39 4.54 13.21 -10.88
CA GLU A 39 4.84 12.44 -9.67
C GLU A 39 3.84 11.31 -9.40
N ALA A 40 2.85 11.10 -10.26
CA ALA A 40 1.86 10.05 -10.06
C ALA A 40 2.51 8.65 -9.95
N PRO A 41 2.20 7.84 -8.92
CA PRO A 41 1.23 8.11 -7.86
C PRO A 41 1.75 9.02 -6.73
N VAL A 42 0.95 10.02 -6.32
CA VAL A 42 1.34 11.02 -5.30
C VAL A 42 0.22 11.30 -4.30
N ILE A 43 0.56 11.57 -3.03
CA ILE A 43 -0.39 11.99 -2.00
C ILE A 43 -0.75 13.46 -2.24
N LEU A 44 -2.04 13.75 -2.47
CA LEU A 44 -2.53 15.12 -2.66
C LEU A 44 -2.83 15.81 -1.34
N LYS A 45 -3.41 15.07 -0.41
CA LYS A 45 -3.80 15.56 0.91
C LYS A 45 -3.97 14.41 1.88
N GLU A 46 -3.59 14.63 3.13
CA GLU A 46 -3.68 13.63 4.20
C GLU A 46 -4.23 14.23 5.50
N ASP A 47 -4.35 13.38 6.51
CA ASP A 47 -4.92 13.71 7.81
C ASP A 47 -6.32 14.34 7.72
N MET A 48 -7.25 13.62 7.09
CA MET A 48 -8.64 14.07 6.94
C MET A 48 -9.65 13.08 7.52
N THR A 49 -10.83 13.55 7.90
CA THR A 49 -11.98 12.66 8.13
C THR A 49 -12.46 12.07 6.80
N ILE A 50 -13.20 10.96 6.85
CA ILE A 50 -13.71 10.30 5.63
C ILE A 50 -14.63 11.22 4.80
N SER A 51 -15.41 12.09 5.45
CA SER A 51 -16.32 13.01 4.75
C SER A 51 -15.57 14.05 3.93
N ILE A 52 -14.49 14.62 4.49
CA ILE A 52 -13.63 15.57 3.79
C ILE A 52 -12.86 14.87 2.67
N ALA A 53 -12.30 13.69 2.93
CA ALA A 53 -11.57 12.91 1.93
C ALA A 53 -12.44 12.57 0.71
N ARG A 54 -13.71 12.19 0.93
CA ARG A 54 -14.67 11.94 -0.15
C ARG A 54 -14.95 13.17 -0.99
N ARG A 55 -15.29 14.31 -0.36
CA ARG A 55 -15.53 15.56 -1.09
C ARG A 55 -14.30 15.95 -1.91
N TYR A 56 -13.11 15.89 -1.31
CA TYR A 56 -11.87 16.19 -2.02
C TYR A 56 -11.67 15.25 -3.21
N ALA A 57 -11.85 13.93 -3.03
CA ALA A 57 -11.73 12.96 -4.10
C ALA A 57 -12.74 13.22 -5.24
N ASP A 58 -13.99 13.55 -4.90
CA ASP A 58 -15.05 13.85 -5.88
C ASP A 58 -14.67 15.05 -6.76
N ASP A 59 -14.12 16.12 -6.17
CA ASP A 59 -13.67 17.30 -6.91
C ASP A 59 -12.56 16.95 -7.92
N ILE A 60 -11.57 16.14 -7.50
CA ILE A 60 -10.47 15.68 -8.37
C ILE A 60 -10.99 14.74 -9.47
N MET A 61 -11.95 13.86 -9.16
CA MET A 61 -12.57 12.96 -10.13
C MET A 61 -13.39 13.72 -11.17
N GLN A 62 -14.12 14.77 -10.77
CA GLN A 62 -14.84 15.66 -11.69
C GLN A 62 -13.89 16.45 -12.60
N ALA A 63 -12.71 16.82 -12.08
CA ALA A 63 -11.61 17.36 -12.87
C ALA A 63 -10.95 16.32 -13.79
N GLY A 64 -11.36 15.05 -13.76
CA GLY A 64 -10.84 14.01 -14.66
C GLY A 64 -9.62 13.26 -14.14
N GLY A 65 -9.29 13.40 -12.85
CA GLY A 65 -8.27 12.62 -12.17
C GLY A 65 -8.77 11.27 -11.68
N LYS A 66 -7.86 10.30 -11.56
CA LYS A 66 -8.07 9.03 -10.86
C LYS A 66 -7.45 9.13 -9.48
N VAL A 67 -8.25 8.86 -8.44
CA VAL A 67 -7.79 8.93 -7.05
C VAL A 67 -8.18 7.68 -6.27
N ASN A 68 -7.46 7.43 -5.19
CA ASN A 68 -7.79 6.43 -4.18
C ASN A 68 -7.82 7.08 -2.79
N ILE A 69 -8.80 6.71 -1.96
CA ILE A 69 -8.86 7.12 -0.55
C ILE A 69 -8.27 5.98 0.28
N GLU A 70 -7.24 6.29 1.06
CA GLU A 70 -6.57 5.32 1.93
C GLU A 70 -6.68 5.75 3.38
N GLU A 71 -6.71 4.78 4.32
CA GLU A 71 -6.54 5.10 5.73
C GLU A 71 -5.14 5.71 5.94
N HIS A 72 -5.08 6.88 6.55
CA HIS A 72 -3.85 7.50 7.02
C HIS A 72 -3.57 6.91 8.40
N VAL A 73 -2.63 5.96 8.45
CA VAL A 73 -2.13 5.36 9.69
C VAL A 73 -0.90 6.17 10.06
N SER A 74 -0.97 6.89 11.19
CA SER A 74 0.22 7.53 11.74
C SER A 74 1.13 6.44 12.30
N LEU A 75 2.46 6.63 12.26
CA LEU A 75 3.42 5.67 12.84
C LEU A 75 3.19 5.42 14.34
N GLU A 76 2.40 6.27 15.00
CA GLU A 76 1.97 6.15 16.39
C GLU A 76 0.78 5.18 16.56
N ASP A 77 -0.07 5.04 15.53
CA ASP A 77 -1.21 4.10 15.47
C ASP A 77 -0.78 2.65 15.12
N ASP A 78 0.46 2.45 14.67
CA ASP A 78 1.04 1.15 14.30
C ASP A 78 1.28 0.23 15.51
N ALA A 79 1.23 0.74 16.75
CA ALA A 79 1.37 -0.10 17.94
C ALA A 79 0.23 -1.12 18.10
N GLU A 80 -0.96 -0.86 17.51
CA GLU A 80 -2.16 -1.67 17.77
C GLU A 80 -2.72 -2.40 16.54
N LYS A 81 -2.27 -2.07 15.32
CA LYS A 81 -2.65 -2.81 14.10
C LYS A 81 -1.58 -3.83 13.72
N LYS A 82 -1.63 -5.00 14.39
CA LYS A 82 -1.25 -6.33 13.88
C LYS A 82 -0.48 -6.38 12.54
N ILE A 83 0.73 -5.84 12.48
CA ILE A 83 1.84 -6.57 11.86
C ILE A 83 2.35 -7.42 13.00
N GLY A 84 1.65 -8.54 13.25
CA GLY A 84 2.25 -9.60 14.03
C GLY A 84 3.61 -9.83 13.41
N SER A 85 4.65 -9.52 14.18
CA SER A 85 6.05 -9.66 13.82
C SER A 85 6.19 -10.77 12.80
N LEU A 86 6.32 -10.42 11.51
CA LEU A 86 6.85 -11.35 10.54
C LEU A 86 8.30 -11.48 10.97
N LYS A 87 8.55 -12.32 11.98
CA LYS A 87 9.84 -12.89 12.25
C LYS A 87 10.17 -13.66 10.98
N ILE A 88 10.85 -12.97 10.06
CA ILE A 88 11.46 -13.62 8.92
C ILE A 88 12.52 -14.51 9.53
N GLU A 89 12.23 -15.80 9.57
CA GLU A 89 13.19 -16.78 10.05
C GLU A 89 14.45 -16.70 9.17
N PRO A 90 15.67 -16.73 9.77
CA PRO A 90 16.91 -16.78 9.02
C PRO A 90 16.92 -17.93 8.01
N LEU A 91 17.70 -17.80 6.94
CA LEU A 91 17.76 -18.82 5.88
C LEU A 91 18.23 -20.18 6.43
N GLU A 92 19.02 -20.17 7.51
CA GLU A 92 19.56 -21.32 8.24
C GLU A 92 18.47 -22.10 9.01
N SER A 93 17.31 -21.50 9.23
CA SER A 93 16.14 -22.15 9.84
C SER A 93 15.37 -23.03 8.85
N PHE A 94 15.72 -22.99 7.56
CA PHE A 94 15.08 -23.80 6.53
C PHE A 94 15.91 -25.04 6.18
N THR A 95 15.20 -26.13 5.88
CA THR A 95 15.76 -27.38 5.36
C THR A 95 14.96 -27.85 4.15
N MET A 96 15.56 -28.66 3.31
CA MET A 96 14.90 -29.29 2.16
C MET A 96 14.74 -30.78 2.44
N CYS A 97 13.52 -31.30 2.26
CA CYS A 97 13.28 -32.73 2.37
C CYS A 97 14.03 -33.49 1.27
N PRO A 98 14.91 -34.47 1.60
CA PRO A 98 15.69 -35.20 0.61
C PRO A 98 14.84 -36.17 -0.23
N GLN A 99 13.65 -36.56 0.24
CA GLN A 99 12.77 -37.47 -0.49
C GLN A 99 11.86 -36.76 -1.50
N CYS A 100 11.35 -35.58 -1.17
CA CYS A 100 10.34 -34.89 -2.01
C CYS A 100 10.73 -33.48 -2.47
N GLY A 101 11.90 -32.97 -2.06
CA GLY A 101 12.40 -31.65 -2.44
C GLY A 101 11.67 -30.46 -1.81
N HIS A 102 10.75 -30.70 -0.87
CA HIS A 102 10.00 -29.60 -0.24
C HIS A 102 10.90 -28.80 0.70
N LYS A 103 11.04 -27.50 0.44
CA LYS A 103 11.72 -26.55 1.32
C LYS A 103 10.75 -26.12 2.43
N GLN A 104 11.16 -26.29 3.67
CA GLN A 104 10.35 -26.05 4.87
C GLN A 104 11.24 -25.58 6.03
N LEU A 105 10.64 -25.14 7.14
CA LEU A 105 11.39 -24.93 8.37
C LEU A 105 11.93 -26.28 8.90
N LYS A 106 13.05 -26.23 9.63
CA LYS A 106 13.57 -27.40 10.35
C LYS A 106 12.49 -27.96 11.26
N ALA A 107 12.23 -29.26 11.11
CA ALA A 107 11.21 -30.00 11.83
C ALA A 107 11.62 -31.46 11.86
N GLU A 108 11.14 -32.23 12.83
CA GLU A 108 11.44 -33.67 12.93
C GLU A 108 10.88 -34.47 11.73
N GLN A 109 9.87 -33.95 11.06
CA GLN A 109 9.18 -34.62 9.95
C GLN A 109 8.88 -33.65 8.79
N CYS A 110 8.95 -34.16 7.56
CA CYS A 110 8.54 -33.41 6.37
C CYS A 110 7.02 -33.22 6.38
N VAL A 111 6.58 -31.95 6.32
CA VAL A 111 5.15 -31.60 6.33
C VAL A 111 4.42 -32.06 5.06
N LYS A 112 5.17 -32.34 3.99
CA LYS A 112 4.61 -32.77 2.70
C LYS A 112 4.52 -34.28 2.56
N CYS A 113 5.58 -35.02 2.91
CA CYS A 113 5.66 -36.46 2.64
C CYS A 113 5.82 -37.35 3.88
N GLY A 114 5.88 -36.77 5.08
CA GLY A 114 5.96 -37.54 6.33
C GLY A 114 7.32 -38.18 6.62
N LEU A 115 8.37 -37.88 5.84
CA LEU A 115 9.72 -38.40 6.12
C LEU A 115 10.25 -37.81 7.43
N MET A 116 10.83 -38.64 8.30
CA MET A 116 11.57 -38.15 9.47
C MET A 116 12.90 -37.50 9.04
N LEU A 117 13.10 -36.23 9.37
CA LEU A 117 14.25 -35.42 8.96
C LEU A 117 15.35 -35.37 10.03
N SER A 118 15.42 -36.37 10.92
CA SER A 118 16.26 -36.40 12.13
C SER A 118 17.66 -35.80 11.90
N ASP A 119 17.96 -34.71 12.62
CA ASP A 119 19.31 -34.15 12.71
C ASP A 119 20.17 -35.09 13.57
N LYS A 120 20.81 -36.08 12.94
CA LYS A 120 21.96 -36.79 13.52
C LYS A 120 23.23 -36.29 12.85
N ILE A 121 23.82 -35.27 13.47
CA ILE A 121 25.18 -35.16 14.02
C ILE A 121 25.46 -33.67 14.26
#